data_AF-A0A7C6VSI1-F1
#
_entry.id   AF-A0A7C6VSI1-F1
#
_cell.length_a   1.000
_cell.length_b   1.000
_cell.length_c   1.000
_cell.angle_alpha   90.00
_cell.angle_beta   90.00
_cell.angle_gamma   90.00
#
_symmetry.space_group_name_H-M   'P 1'
#
loop_
_entity.id
_entity.type
_entity.pdbx_description
1 polymer ?
#
loop_
_entity_poly.entity_id
_entity_poly.type
_entity_poly.pdbx_seq_one_letter_code
_entity_poly.pdbx_strand_id
1 'polypeptide(L)'
;MKNSIKELMICILVPLLIGVIGAMFSNSSDVYKTLIKPSFAPPSIIFPIVWTILYILMGVSSYIIYKSNNIYNDNALKVYIIQLLINGLWSAIFFNLKAYLIAFIWIILLI
;
A
#
# COMPACT_ATOMS: atom_id res chain seq x y z
N MET A 1 3.94 -5.19 28.09
CA MET A 1 2.70 -5.50 27.34
C MET A 1 1.94 -4.26 26.83
N LYS A 2 1.71 -3.21 27.62
CA LYS A 2 0.96 -2.03 27.13
C LYS A 2 1.68 -1.25 26.02
N ASN A 3 3.01 -1.24 26.04
CA ASN A 3 3.84 -0.57 25.02
C ASN A 3 3.86 -1.35 23.69
N SER A 4 3.87 -2.69 23.73
CA SER A 4 3.88 -3.52 22.52
C SER A 4 2.62 -3.39 21.67
N ILE A 5 1.45 -3.24 22.30
CA ILE A 5 0.20 -3.00 21.57
C ILE A 5 0.19 -1.62 20.90
N LYS A 6 0.68 -0.59 21.60
CA LYS A 6 0.78 0.77 21.02
C LYS A 6 1.71 0.80 19.81
N GLU A 7 2.86 0.14 19.90
CA GLU A 7 3.82 0.03 18.80
C GLU A 7 3.23 -0.71 17.60
N LEU A 8 2.55 -1.84 17.83
CA LEU A 8 1.85 -2.57 16.77
C LEU A 8 0.77 -1.70 16.08
N MET A 9 -0.02 -0.96 16.86
CA MET A 9 -1.02 -0.05 16.32
C MET A 9 -0.38 1.02 15.43
N ILE A 10 0.74 1.61 15.85
CA ILE A 10 1.47 2.60 15.04
C ILE A 10 1.95 1.97 13.73
N CYS A 11 2.58 0.79 13.80
CA CYS A 11 3.06 0.08 12.62
C CYS A 11 1.94 -0.25 11.62
N ILE A 12 0.72 -0.54 12.07
CA ILE A 12 -0.45 -0.77 11.21
C ILE A 12 -1.06 0.52 10.68
N LEU A 13 -1.11 1.57 11.50
CA LEU A 13 -1.71 2.85 11.10
C LEU A 13 -0.93 3.52 9.97
N VAL A 14 0.40 3.45 9.97
CA VAL A 14 1.25 4.06 8.93
C VAL A 14 0.88 3.61 7.51
N PRO A 15 0.88 2.30 7.16
CA PRO A 15 0.50 1.84 5.83
C PRO A 15 -0.99 2.07 5.51
N LEU A 16 -1.88 1.97 6.50
CA LEU A 16 -3.30 2.27 6.29
C LEU A 16 -3.52 3.74 5.93
N LEU A 17 -2.80 4.67 6.55
CA LEU A 17 -2.90 6.10 6.22
C LEU A 17 -2.44 6.37 4.78
N ILE A 18 -1.36 5.72 4.33
CA ILE A 18 -0.92 5.80 2.93
C ILE A 18 -2.01 5.27 1.99
N GLY A 19 -2.64 4.15 2.33
CA GLY A 19 -3.76 3.59 1.59
C GLY A 19 -4.96 4.54 1.50
N VAL A 20 -5.35 5.14 2.62
CA VAL A 20 -6.48 6.08 2.69
C VAL A 20 -6.19 7.35 1.91
N ILE A 21 -4.98 7.91 2.03
CA ILE A 21 -4.55 9.07 1.23
C ILE A 21 -4.65 8.71 -0.25
N GLY A 22 -4.05 7.60 -0.67
CA GLY A 22 -4.12 7.14 -2.05
C GLY A 22 -5.57 7.00 -2.55
N ALA A 23 -6.45 6.42 -1.73
CA ALA A 23 -7.86 6.24 -2.06
C ALA A 23 -8.61 7.58 -2.15
N MET A 24 -8.48 8.47 -1.16
CA MET A 24 -9.19 9.76 -1.11
C MET A 24 -8.80 10.70 -2.24
N PHE A 25 -7.52 10.73 -2.60
CA PHE A 25 -7.02 11.56 -3.69
C PHE A 25 -7.21 10.93 -5.06
N SER A 26 -7.72 9.70 -5.14
CA SER A 26 -8.00 9.02 -6.39
C SER A 26 -9.51 8.96 -6.65
N ASN A 27 -9.98 9.45 -7.81
CA ASN A 27 -11.33 9.13 -8.30
C ASN A 27 -11.39 7.69 -8.83
N SER A 28 -10.83 6.74 -8.07
CA SER A 28 -10.52 5.39 -8.52
C SER A 28 -11.75 4.60 -8.96
N SER A 29 -12.87 4.71 -8.23
CA SER A 29 -14.12 4.03 -8.58
C SER A 29 -14.69 4.48 -9.93
N ASP A 30 -14.72 5.79 -10.18
CA ASP A 30 -15.30 6.34 -11.42
C ASP A 30 -14.38 6.12 -12.61
N VAL A 31 -13.08 6.35 -12.45
CA VAL A 31 -12.08 6.03 -13.48
C VAL A 31 -12.14 4.55 -13.82
N TYR A 32 -12.18 3.66 -12.83
CA TYR A 32 -12.25 2.22 -13.06
C TYR A 32 -13.51 1.79 -13.82
N LYS A 33 -14.65 2.44 -13.59
CA LYS A 33 -15.90 2.16 -14.35
C LYS A 33 -15.75 2.47 -15.83
N THR A 34 -15.02 3.54 -16.18
CA THR A 34 -14.84 3.98 -17.58
C THR A 34 -13.85 3.15 -18.39
N LEU A 35 -13.01 2.32 -17.75
CA LEU A 35 -12.02 1.50 -18.43
C LEU A 35 -12.65 0.30 -19.15
N ILE A 36 -12.15 0.00 -20.35
CA ILE A 36 -12.37 -1.29 -21.02
C ILE A 36 -11.58 -2.32 -20.22
N LYS A 37 -12.31 -3.23 -19.57
CA LYS A 37 -11.74 -4.25 -18.69
C LYS A 37 -11.87 -5.63 -19.33
N PRO A 38 -10.87 -6.51 -19.17
CA PRO A 38 -11.06 -7.92 -19.51
C PRO A 38 -12.10 -8.57 -18.59
N SER A 39 -12.66 -9.70 -19.02
CA SER A 39 -13.71 -10.43 -18.28
C SER A 39 -13.29 -10.92 -16.90
N PHE A 40 -11.98 -11.07 -16.66
CA PHE A 40 -11.41 -11.50 -15.37
C PHE A 40 -11.06 -10.35 -14.43
N ALA A 41 -11.29 -9.09 -14.81
CA ALA A 41 -11.01 -7.96 -13.95
C ALA A 41 -11.99 -7.94 -12.75
N PRO A 42 -11.49 -7.83 -11.50
CA PRO A 42 -12.36 -7.89 -10.33
C PRO A 42 -13.27 -6.65 -10.23
N PRO A 43 -14.41 -6.74 -9.52
CA PRO A 43 -15.22 -5.57 -9.19
C PRO A 43 -14.44 -4.52 -8.39
N SER A 44 -14.81 -3.23 -8.52
CA SER A 44 -14.07 -2.12 -7.86
C SER A 44 -14.02 -2.22 -6.33
N ILE A 45 -15.01 -2.88 -5.71
CA ILE A 45 -15.05 -3.08 -4.25
C ILE A 45 -13.96 -4.03 -3.73
N ILE A 46 -13.38 -4.87 -4.60
CA ILE A 46 -12.32 -5.79 -4.22
C ILE A 46 -11.03 -5.03 -3.87
N PHE A 47 -10.77 -3.89 -4.54
CA PHE A 47 -9.57 -3.08 -4.30
C PHE A 47 -9.43 -2.63 -2.84
N PRO A 48 -10.39 -1.91 -2.23
CA PRO A 48 -10.25 -1.48 -0.83
C PRO A 48 -10.15 -2.66 0.15
N ILE A 49 -10.78 -3.81 -0.13
CA ILE A 49 -10.69 -5.00 0.73
C ILE A 49 -9.26 -5.57 0.70
N VAL A 50 -8.74 -5.85 -0.49
CA VAL A 50 -7.41 -6.46 -0.65
C VAL A 50 -6.32 -5.52 -0.12
N TRP A 51 -6.38 -4.23 -0.47
CA TRP A 51 -5.40 -3.26 0.00
C TRP A 51 -5.43 -3.07 1.52
N THR A 52 -6.61 -3.06 2.15
CA THR A 52 -6.71 -2.99 3.61
C THR A 52 -6.02 -4.17 4.28
N ILE A 53 -6.27 -5.40 3.77
CA ILE A 53 -5.60 -6.60 4.28
C ILE A 53 -4.09 -6.50 4.10
N LEU A 54 -3.62 -6.13 2.91
CA LEU A 54 -2.20 -5.97 2.62
C LEU A 54 -1.52 -4.94 3.53
N TYR A 55 -2.13 -3.78 3.73
CA TYR A 55 -1.57 -2.75 4.61
C TYR A 55 -1.53 -3.18 6.08
N ILE A 56 -2.53 -3.92 6.56
CA ILE A 56 -2.48 -4.53 7.90
C ILE A 56 -1.31 -5.52 7.98
N LEU A 57 -1.15 -6.40 7.00
CA LEU A 57 -0.06 -7.37 6.96
C LEU A 57 1.32 -6.71 6.90
N MET A 58 1.48 -5.64 6.12
CA MET A 58 2.69 -4.82 6.08
C MET A 58 3.00 -4.20 7.44
N GLY A 59 1.98 -3.69 8.14
CA GLY A 59 2.14 -3.15 9.49
C GLY A 59 2.53 -4.20 10.52
N VAL A 60 1.92 -5.38 10.46
CA VAL A 60 2.31 -6.51 11.31
C VAL A 60 3.76 -6.94 11.01
N SER A 61 4.14 -7.02 9.74
CA SER A 61 5.50 -7.36 9.31
C SER A 61 6.54 -6.35 9.81
N SER A 62 6.28 -5.05 9.64
CA SER A 62 7.18 -4.01 10.13
C SER A 62 7.31 -4.01 11.66
N TYR A 63 6.22 -4.29 12.39
CA TYR A 63 6.27 -4.48 13.84
C TYR A 63 7.14 -5.67 14.25
N ILE A 64 7.04 -6.82 13.56
CA ILE A 64 7.87 -8.00 13.83
C ILE A 64 9.35 -7.66 13.63
N ILE A 65 9.69 -6.96 12.54
CA ILE A 65 11.07 -6.52 12.27
C ILE A 65 11.54 -5.57 13.37
N TYR A 66 10.75 -4.55 13.71
CA TYR A 66 11.05 -3.58 14.75
C TYR A 66 11.30 -4.22 16.13
N LYS A 67 10.62 -5.33 16.44
CA LYS A 67 10.81 -6.08 17.69
C LYS A 67 11.88 -7.15 17.66
N SER A 68 12.45 -7.45 16.50
CA SER A 68 13.53 -8.42 16.41
C SER A 68 14.83 -7.80 16.95
N ASN A 69 15.74 -8.61 17.49
CA ASN A 69 17.07 -8.14 17.92
C ASN A 69 18.12 -8.36 16.82
N ASN A 70 17.81 -7.95 15.59
CA ASN A 70 18.68 -8.11 14.45
C ASN A 70 19.36 -6.79 14.07
N ILE A 71 20.66 -6.84 13.75
CA ILE A 71 21.44 -5.66 13.34
C ILE A 71 20.93 -5.03 12.02
N TYR A 72 20.20 -5.78 11.20
CA TYR A 72 19.71 -5.33 9.89
C TYR A 72 18.34 -4.63 9.94
N ASN A 73 17.73 -4.49 11.12
CA ASN A 73 16.38 -3.94 11.28
C ASN A 73 16.22 -2.55 10.67
N ASP A 74 17.16 -1.64 10.96
CA ASP A 74 17.07 -0.26 10.48
C ASP A 74 17.11 -0.20 8.96
N ASN A 75 17.92 -1.05 8.32
CA ASN A 75 17.98 -1.13 6.87
C ASN A 75 16.70 -1.74 6.29
N ALA A 76 16.18 -2.80 6.89
CA ALA A 76 14.91 -3.41 6.48
C ALA A 76 13.74 -2.44 6.60
N LEU A 77 13.65 -1.68 7.70
CA LEU A 77 12.61 -0.68 7.92
C LEU A 77 12.75 0.51 6.95
N LYS A 78 13.98 0.95 6.63
CA LYS A 78 14.21 1.98 5.59
C LYS A 78 13.73 1.52 4.22
N VAL A 79 14.10 0.31 3.80
CA VAL A 79 13.66 -0.27 2.52
C VAL A 79 12.12 -0.39 2.51
N TYR A 80 11.52 -0.86 3.60
CA TYR A 80 10.07 -0.91 3.75
C TYR A 80 9.40 0.45 3.60
N ILE A 81 9.92 1.51 4.25
CA ILE A 81 9.35 2.87 4.13
C ILE A 81 9.45 3.35 2.67
N ILE A 82 10.58 3.14 2.00
CA ILE A 82 10.74 3.50 0.59
C ILE A 82 9.73 2.73 -0.27
N GLN A 83 9.59 1.42 -0.05
CA GLN A 83 8.64 0.58 -0.76
C GLN A 83 7.20 1.06 -0.54
N LEU A 84 6.83 1.43 0.69
CA LEU A 84 5.51 1.93 1.04
C LEU A 84 5.20 3.29 0.37
N LEU A 85 6.19 4.18 0.26
CA LEU A 85 6.03 5.45 -0.46
C LEU A 85 5.85 5.23 -1.96
N ILE A 86 6.67 4.35 -2.55
CA ILE A 86 6.52 3.95 -3.96
C ILE A 86 5.14 3.33 -4.19
N ASN A 87 4.67 2.49 -3.25
CA ASN A 87 3.35 1.88 -3.29
C ASN A 87 2.22 2.93 -3.30
N GLY A 88 2.28 3.91 -2.39
CA GLY A 88 1.30 4.98 -2.31
C GLY A 88 1.22 5.87 -3.56
N LEU A 89 2.36 6.12 -4.22
CA LEU A 89 2.42 6.92 -5.45
C LEU A 89 1.71 6.26 -6.63
N TRP A 90 1.61 4.93 -6.64
CA TRP A 90 0.98 4.20 -7.74
C TRP A 90 -0.46 4.64 -7.99
N SER A 91 -1.26 4.83 -6.93
CA SER A 91 -2.65 5.27 -7.04
C SER A 91 -2.78 6.63 -7.72
N ALA A 92 -1.87 7.57 -7.42
CA ALA A 92 -1.85 8.88 -8.08
C ALA A 92 -1.46 8.77 -9.56
N ILE A 93 -0.46 7.96 -9.89
CA ILE A 93 0.00 7.76 -11.27
C ILE A 93 -1.10 7.11 -12.12
N PHE A 94 -1.77 6.09 -11.59
CA PHE A 94 -2.81 5.37 -12.33
C PHE A 94 -4.10 6.17 -12.44
N PHE A 95 -4.64 6.68 -11.33
CA PHE A 95 -5.99 7.27 -11.33
C PHE A 95 -6.01 8.77 -11.61
N ASN A 96 -5.02 9.54 -11.15
CA ASN A 96 -5.00 10.99 -11.35
C ASN A 96 -4.29 11.37 -12.65
N LEU A 97 -3.10 10.83 -12.88
CA LEU A 97 -2.32 11.13 -14.09
C LEU A 97 -2.78 10.32 -15.31
N LYS A 98 -3.58 9.25 -15.13
CA LYS A 98 -4.02 8.32 -16.19
C LYS A 98 -2.86 7.79 -17.04
N ALA A 99 -1.66 7.74 -16.46
CA ALA A 99 -0.44 7.35 -17.15
C ALA A 99 -0.28 5.82 -17.07
N TYR A 100 -1.17 5.08 -17.74
CA TYR A 100 -1.32 3.64 -17.55
C TYR A 100 -0.06 2.82 -17.81
N LEU A 101 0.73 3.17 -18.84
CA LEU A 101 2.00 2.49 -19.13
C LEU A 101 3.03 2.73 -18.01
N ILE A 102 3.11 3.96 -17.51
CA ILE A 102 4.00 4.30 -16.40
C ILE A 102 3.56 3.57 -15.14
N ALA A 103 2.26 3.56 -14.84
CA ALA A 103 1.70 2.83 -13.70
C ALA A 103 1.94 1.31 -13.79
N PHE A 104 1.97 0.75 -15.00
CA PHE A 104 2.30 -0.65 -15.24
C PHE A 104 3.79 -0.95 -14.96
N ILE A 105 4.71 -0.11 -15.44
CA ILE A 105 6.14 -0.25 -15.12
C ILE A 105 6.36 -0.06 -13.60
N TRP A 106 5.63 0.88 -13.00
CA TRP A 106 5.70 1.19 -11.59
C TRP A 106 5.25 0.03 -10.69
N ILE A 107 4.17 -0.67 -11.07
CA ILE A 107 3.72 -1.84 -10.29
C ILE A 107 4.70 -3.02 -10.43
N ILE A 108 5.39 -3.17 -11.57
CA ILE A 108 6.43 -4.20 -11.73
C ILE A 108 7.62 -3.92 -10.81
N LEU A 109 8.03 -2.65 -10.67
CA LEU A 109 9.10 -2.26 -9.75
C LEU A 109 8.75 -2.48 -8.27
N LEU A 110 7.45 -2.57 -7.95
CA LEU A 110 6.94 -2.78 -6.61
C LEU A 110 6.92 -4.25 -6.15
N ILE A 111 6.95 -5.18 -7.11
CA ILE A 111 6.95 -6.64 -6.91
C ILE A 111 8.39 -7.13 -6.82
#